data_AF-A0A923HTM0-F1
#
_entry.id   AF-A0A923HTM0-F1
#
_cell.length_a   1.000
_cell.length_b   1.000
_cell.length_c   1.000
_cell.angle_alpha   90.00
_cell.angle_beta   90.00
_cell.angle_gamma   90.00
#
_symmetry.space_group_name_H-M   'P 1'
#
loop_
_entity.id
_entity.type
_entity.pdbx_description
1 polymer ?
#
loop_
_entity_poly.entity_id
_entity_poly.type
_entity_poly.pdbx_seq_one_letter_code
_entity_poly.pdbx_strand_id
1 'polypeptide(L)' 'MDSKLDIQKQEEIFKVFLAHWINHTGDHIDGYQEWAEKLRGTSKDAVSKEIFLAIEEMRAVQKKMMEAKILFRG' A
#
# COMPACT_ATOMS: atom_id res chain seq x y z
N MET A 1 18.21 31.96 0.85
CA MET A 1 17.42 31.44 1.99
C MET A 1 16.17 30.66 1.52
N ASP A 2 15.86 30.63 0.22
CA ASP A 2 14.62 30.06 -0.32
C ASP A 2 14.57 28.53 -0.45
N SER A 3 15.69 27.83 -0.64
CA SER A 3 15.64 26.37 -0.91
C SER A 3 15.18 25.53 0.29
N LYS A 4 15.39 26.01 1.52
CA LYS A 4 14.93 25.32 2.74
C LYS A 4 13.43 25.44 2.99
N LEU A 5 12.81 26.53 2.54
CA LEU A 5 11.34 26.69 2.62
C LEU A 5 10.64 25.79 1.60
N ASP A 6 11.25 25.62 0.42
CA ASP A 6 10.75 24.74 -0.62
C ASP A 6 10.78 23.26 -0.20
N ILE A 7 11.89 22.79 0.39
CA ILE A 7 11.98 21.39 0.84
C ILE A 7 10.96 21.09 1.95
N GLN A 8 10.78 21.96 2.94
CA GLN A 8 9.79 21.75 4.01
C GLN A 8 8.36 21.60 3.47
N LYS A 9 7.98 22.44 2.49
CA LYS A 9 6.68 22.34 1.85
C LYS A 9 6.53 21.04 1.05
N GLN A 10 7.57 20.63 0.34
CA GLN A 10 7.61 19.36 -0.40
C GLN A 10 7.51 18.15 0.55
N GLU A 11 8.14 18.20 1.72
CA GLU A 11 8.05 17.16 2.75
C GLU A 11 6.63 17.00 3.28
N GLU A 12 5.90 18.10 3.54
CA GLU A 12 4.50 18.03 3.97
C GLU A 12 3.57 17.44 2.90
N ILE A 13 3.78 17.82 1.63
CA ILE A 13 3.05 17.23 0.51
C ILE A 13 3.35 15.73 0.41
N PHE A 14 4.62 15.35 0.53
CA PHE A 14 5.02 13.95 0.47
C PHE A 14 4.42 13.12 1.62
N LYS A 15 4.31 13.65 2.84
CA LYS A 15 3.61 12.99 3.97
C LYS A 15 2.15 12.66 3.62
N VAL A 16 1.45 13.59 2.97
CA VAL A 16 0.06 13.40 2.55
C VAL A 16 -0.03 12.32 1.47
N PHE A 17 0.82 12.37 0.44
CA PHE A 17 0.83 11.35 -0.61
C PHE A 17 1.19 9.97 -0.09
N LEU A 18 2.18 9.87 0.80
CA LEU A 18 2.58 8.61 1.40
C LEU A 18 1.45 8.00 2.25
N ALA A 19 0.75 8.83 3.05
CA ALA A 19 -0.41 8.37 3.81
C ALA A 19 -1.57 7.93 2.92
N HIS A 20 -1.86 8.68 1.85
CA HIS A 20 -2.90 8.33 0.88
C HIS A 20 -2.61 7.00 0.18
N TRP A 21 -1.36 6.81 -0.29
CA TRP A 21 -0.94 5.57 -0.94
C TRP A 21 -1.07 4.36 -0.01
N ILE A 22 -0.59 4.47 1.24
CA ILE A 22 -0.69 3.37 2.22
C ILE A 22 -2.15 2.97 2.44
N ASN A 23 -3.04 3.94 2.64
CA ASN A 23 -4.46 3.65 2.86
C ASN A 23 -5.10 3.00 1.63
N HIS A 24 -4.87 3.56 0.44
CA HIS A 24 -5.47 3.06 -0.79
C HIS A 24 -4.99 1.66 -1.16
N THR A 25 -3.72 1.34 -0.90
CA THR A 25 -3.21 -0.04 -1.02
C THR A 25 -3.93 -0.99 -0.06
N GLY A 26 -4.31 -0.54 1.13
CA GLY A 26 -5.14 -1.30 2.07
C GLY A 26 -6.51 -1.63 1.48
N ASP A 27 -7.20 -0.63 0.94
CA ASP A 27 -8.52 -0.83 0.29
C ASP A 27 -8.45 -1.84 -0.87
N HIS A 28 -7.37 -1.77 -1.68
CA HIS A 28 -7.15 -2.74 -2.75
C HIS A 28 -6.92 -4.16 -2.21
N ILE A 29 -6.08 -4.31 -1.17
CA ILE A 29 -5.83 -5.61 -0.54
C ILE A 29 -7.14 -6.22 -0.06
N ASP A 30 -7.97 -5.45 0.65
CA ASP A 30 -9.23 -5.95 1.21
C ASP A 30 -10.21 -6.36 0.10
N GLY A 31 -10.34 -5.53 -0.94
CA GLY A 31 -11.21 -5.83 -2.10
C GLY A 31 -10.75 -7.06 -2.87
N TYR A 32 -9.45 -7.21 -3.12
CA TYR A 32 -8.92 -8.40 -3.81
C TYR A 32 -8.99 -9.65 -2.92
N GLN A 33 -8.81 -9.52 -1.62
CA GLN A 33 -8.94 -10.64 -0.69
C GLN A 33 -10.37 -11.19 -0.70
N GLU A 34 -11.38 -10.32 -0.65
CA GLU A 34 -12.79 -10.73 -0.76
C GLU A 34 -13.05 -11.53 -2.04
N TRP A 35 -12.51 -11.09 -3.18
CA TRP A 35 -12.65 -11.81 -4.44
C TRP A 35 -11.87 -13.13 -4.47
N ALA A 36 -10.65 -13.17 -3.93
CA ALA A 36 -9.87 -14.40 -3.83
C ALA A 36 -10.61 -15.46 -3.01
N GLU A 37 -11.22 -15.05 -1.89
CA GLU A 37 -12.04 -15.93 -1.05
C GLU A 37 -13.27 -16.47 -1.79
N LYS A 38 -13.97 -15.63 -2.58
CA LYS A 38 -15.10 -16.07 -3.42
C LYS A 38 -14.71 -17.08 -4.51
N LEU A 39 -13.49 -16.97 -5.04
CA LEU A 39 -13.01 -17.83 -6.13
C LEU A 39 -12.39 -19.15 -5.61
N ARG A 40 -12.02 -19.21 -4.33
CA ARG A 40 -11.37 -20.38 -3.72
C ARG A 40 -12.29 -21.60 -3.77
N GLY A 41 -11.76 -22.74 -4.24
CA GLY A 41 -12.54 -23.98 -4.38
C GLY A 41 -13.53 -24.00 -5.55
N THR A 42 -13.55 -22.96 -6.39
CA THR A 42 -14.33 -22.94 -7.65
C THR A 42 -13.46 -23.43 -8.82
N SER A 43 -14.02 -23.45 -10.04
CA SER A 43 -13.24 -23.70 -11.27
C SER A 43 -12.16 -22.64 -11.54
N LYS A 44 -12.13 -21.54 -10.77
CA LYS A 44 -11.14 -20.46 -10.84
C LYS A 44 -10.16 -20.45 -9.66
N ASP A 45 -9.97 -21.56 -8.96
CA ASP A 45 -9.07 -21.67 -7.81
C ASP A 45 -7.63 -21.23 -8.12
N ALA A 46 -7.14 -21.46 -9.35
CA ALA A 46 -5.84 -20.95 -9.78
C ALA A 46 -5.76 -19.40 -9.74
N VAL A 47 -6.83 -18.70 -10.11
CA VAL A 47 -6.91 -17.24 -10.03
C VAL A 47 -6.91 -16.78 -8.57
N SER A 48 -7.65 -17.47 -7.70
CA SER A 48 -7.65 -17.21 -6.26
C SER A 48 -6.23 -17.27 -5.67
N LYS A 49 -5.46 -18.31 -6.03
CA LYS A 49 -4.06 -18.49 -5.60
C LYS A 49 -3.15 -17.34 -6.04
N GLU A 50 -3.22 -16.94 -7.31
CA GLU A 50 -2.43 -15.80 -7.81
C GLU A 50 -2.78 -14.49 -7.11
N ILE A 51 -4.06 -14.25 -6.82
CA ILE A 51 -4.48 -13.05 -6.09
C ILE A 51 -3.94 -13.08 -4.65
N PHE A 52 -3.97 -14.23 -3.97
CA PHE A 52 -3.39 -14.33 -2.63
C PHE A 52 -1.88 -14.07 -2.63
N LEU A 53 -1.13 -14.58 -3.61
CA LEU A 53 0.30 -14.30 -3.76
C LEU A 53 0.55 -12.79 -3.96
N ALA A 54 -0.23 -12.14 -4.84
CA ALA A 54 -0.12 -10.70 -5.06
C ALA A 54 -0.43 -9.90 -3.78
N ILE A 55 -1.42 -10.32 -2.99
CA ILE A 55 -1.77 -9.69 -1.71
C ILE A 55 -0.60 -9.78 -0.72
N GLU A 56 0.13 -10.90 -0.66
CA GLU A 56 1.30 -11.03 0.21
C GLU A 56 2.40 -10.02 -0.17
N GLU A 57 2.68 -9.88 -1.46
CA GLU A 57 3.63 -8.89 -1.96
C GLU A 57 3.17 -7.45 -1.66
N MET A 58 1.89 -7.14 -1.90
CA MET A 58 1.32 -5.82 -1.60
C MET A 58 1.41 -5.48 -0.12
N ARG A 59 1.12 -6.43 0.79
CA ARG A 59 1.27 -6.23 2.24
C ARG A 59 2.74 -5.98 2.61
N ALA A 60 3.69 -6.67 1.97
CA ALA A 60 5.11 -6.44 2.19
C ALA A 60 5.55 -5.03 1.74
N VAL A 61 5.10 -4.57 0.58
CA VAL A 61 5.36 -3.19 0.10
C VAL A 61 4.71 -2.17 1.02
N GLN A 62 3.44 -2.37 1.41
CA GLN A 62 2.72 -1.48 2.33
C GLN A 62 3.45 -1.35 3.68
N LYS A 63 3.98 -2.45 4.22
CA LYS A 63 4.82 -2.45 5.42
C LYS A 63 6.06 -1.59 5.26
N LYS A 64 6.80 -1.73 4.15
CA LYS A 64 8.00 -0.92 3.88
C LYS A 64 7.67 0.56 3.77
N MET A 65 6.52 0.91 3.18
CA MET A 65 6.05 2.28 3.08
C MET A 65 5.64 2.86 4.44
N MET A 66 5.04 2.05 5.32
CA MET A 66 4.76 2.44 6.71
C MET A 66 6.05 2.67 7.51
N GLU A 67 7.05 1.80 7.36
CA GLU A 67 8.38 1.97 7.97
C GLU A 67 9.03 3.29 7.50
N ALA A 68 9.00 3.58 6.20
CA ALA A 68 9.49 4.84 5.64
C ALA A 68 8.73 6.05 6.22
N LYS A 69 7.41 5.97 6.35
CA LYS A 69 6.58 7.03 6.97
C LYS A 69 6.95 7.29 8.44
N ILE A 70 7.29 6.25 9.20
CA ILE A 70 7.73 6.37 10.59
C ILE A 70 9.09 7.05 10.64
N LEU A 71 10.05 6.63 9.81
CA LEU A 71 11.38 7.23 9.74
C LEU A 71 11.33 8.71 9.32
N PHE A 72 10.37 9.09 8.46
CA PHE A 72 10.16 10.48 8.04
C PHE A 72 9.55 11.37 9.14
N ARG A 73 8.99 10.78 10.19
CA ARG A 73 8.44 11.50 11.35
C ARG A 73 9.44 11.64 12.51
N GLY A 74 10.48 10.81 12.54
CA GLY A 74 11.51 10.79 13.58
C GLY A 74 12.62 11.79 13.36
#